data_AF-A0A7C2TGE1-F1
#
_entry.id   AF-A0A7C2TGE1-F1
#
_cell.length_a   1.000
_cell.length_b   1.000
_cell.length_c   1.000
_cell.angle_alpha   90.00
_cell.angle_beta   90.00
_cell.angle_gamma   90.00
#
_symmetry.space_group_name_H-M   'P 1'
#
loop_
_entity.id
_entity.type
_entity.pdbx_description
1 polymer ?
#
loop_
_entity_poly.entity_id
_entity_poly.type
_entity_poly.pdbx_seq_one_letter_code
_entity_poly.pdbx_strand_id
1 'polypeptide(L)'
;MTKTFWKILGMISLVGAFLTACQPASTPVITPSGSEAAGSYPAPTVPLPFTSGESYPAPSPVLPPYNPYPEPEDGGSIEWAHAEYLILNGMVKQVTQLHSLEVTLVLSDGRTVHTVEPVIDEVFRVIDRCGDLCIGIGRGTQ
;
A
#
# COMPACT_ATOMS: atom_id res chain seq x y z
N MET A 1 -31.10 35.94 -33.49
CA MET A 1 -30.72 34.95 -34.50
C MET A 1 -30.17 33.73 -33.77
N THR A 2 -31.08 32.88 -33.30
CA THR A 2 -31.50 31.57 -33.84
C THR A 2 -30.82 30.44 -33.06
N LYS A 3 -31.52 30.06 -31.98
CA LYS A 3 -31.38 28.83 -31.20
C LYS A 3 -31.69 27.63 -32.11
N THR A 4 -30.88 26.58 -32.08
CA THR A 4 -31.24 25.29 -32.68
C THR A 4 -31.26 24.23 -31.60
N PHE A 5 -32.47 24.00 -31.12
CA PHE A 5 -32.90 22.85 -30.34
C PHE A 5 -32.80 21.60 -31.22
N TRP A 6 -32.06 20.56 -30.80
CA TRP A 6 -32.26 19.22 -31.34
C TRP A 6 -32.82 18.31 -30.25
N LYS A 7 -34.11 18.02 -30.39
CA LYS A 7 -34.80 16.92 -29.72
C LYS A 7 -34.50 15.66 -30.52
N ILE A 8 -33.87 14.67 -29.91
CA ILE A 8 -34.03 13.27 -30.33
C ILE A 8 -34.59 12.51 -29.13
N LEU A 9 -35.89 12.29 -29.22
CA LEU A 9 -36.66 11.29 -28.49
C LEU A 9 -36.38 9.95 -29.18
N GLY A 10 -35.96 8.92 -28.45
CA GLY A 10 -35.60 7.64 -29.05
C GLY A 10 -35.66 6.47 -28.08
N MET A 11 -36.88 5.98 -27.88
CA MET A 11 -37.28 4.62 -27.47
C MET A 11 -36.57 3.89 -26.32
N ILE A 12 -37.31 3.86 -25.21
CA ILE A 12 -37.58 2.71 -24.34
C ILE A 12 -37.32 1.37 -25.05
N SER A 13 -36.38 0.59 -24.51
CA SER A 13 -36.39 -0.87 -24.61
C SER A 13 -36.29 -1.45 -23.21
N LEU A 14 -37.37 -2.12 -22.83
CA LEU A 14 -37.68 -2.65 -21.52
C LEU A 14 -37.60 -4.17 -21.63
N VAL A 15 -36.46 -4.78 -21.29
CA VAL A 15 -36.34 -6.24 -21.19
C VAL A 15 -35.29 -6.61 -20.14
N GLY A 16 -35.72 -7.33 -19.10
CA GLY A 16 -34.89 -8.36 -18.47
C GLY A 16 -34.15 -7.99 -17.19
N ALA A 17 -34.89 -7.67 -16.12
CA ALA A 17 -34.37 -7.80 -14.76
C ALA A 17 -34.15 -9.28 -14.41
N PHE A 18 -32.92 -9.77 -14.59
CA PHE A 18 -32.44 -10.98 -13.91
C PHE A 18 -31.62 -10.54 -12.71
N LEU A 19 -32.29 -10.36 -11.57
CA LEU A 19 -31.65 -10.25 -10.27
C LEU A 19 -31.28 -11.65 -9.80
N THR A 20 -30.12 -12.16 -10.26
CA THR A 20 -29.47 -13.30 -9.61
C THR A 20 -28.83 -12.77 -8.34
N ALA A 21 -29.51 -12.95 -7.20
CA ALA A 21 -28.93 -12.69 -5.89
C ALA A 21 -27.85 -13.74 -5.61
N CYS A 22 -26.57 -13.37 -5.78
CA CYS A 22 -25.48 -14.13 -5.17
C CYS A 22 -25.62 -14.00 -3.64
N GLN A 23 -25.94 -15.10 -2.98
CA GLN A 23 -25.81 -15.21 -1.53
C GLN A 23 -24.32 -15.05 -1.16
N PRO A 24 -23.95 -14.21 -0.18
CA PRO A 24 -22.60 -14.23 0.35
C PRO A 24 -22.39 -15.54 1.13
N ALA A 25 -21.39 -16.32 0.70
CA ALA A 25 -20.90 -17.44 1.49
C ALA A 25 -20.37 -16.90 2.82
N SER A 26 -20.94 -17.36 3.92
CA SER A 26 -20.48 -16.98 5.26
C SER A 26 -19.07 -17.50 5.47
N THR A 27 -18.10 -16.59 5.57
CA THR A 27 -16.74 -16.94 5.96
C THR A 27 -16.73 -17.37 7.43
N PRO A 28 -16.01 -18.45 7.80
CA PRO A 28 -15.76 -18.73 9.20
C PRO A 28 -14.87 -17.63 9.78
N VAL A 29 -15.34 -17.02 10.87
CA VAL A 29 -14.53 -16.12 11.72
C VAL A 29 -13.46 -16.99 12.39
N ILE A 30 -12.26 -17.03 11.79
CA ILE A 30 -11.09 -17.58 12.48
C ILE A 30 -10.67 -16.53 13.51
N THR A 31 -11.05 -16.78 14.75
CA THR A 31 -10.56 -16.03 15.91
C THR A 31 -9.07 -16.35 16.06
N PRO A 32 -8.14 -15.37 15.98
CA PRO A 32 -6.76 -15.62 16.32
C PRO A 32 -6.69 -15.86 17.84
N SER A 33 -6.59 -17.14 18.21
CA SER A 33 -6.22 -17.56 19.56
C SER A 33 -4.72 -17.32 19.76
N GLY A 34 -4.33 -16.04 19.82
CA GLY A 34 -3.02 -15.60 20.26
C GLY A 34 -2.93 -15.73 21.78
N SER A 35 -2.68 -16.94 22.27
CA SER A 35 -2.17 -17.15 23.62
C SER A 35 -0.71 -16.74 23.64
N GLU A 36 -0.47 -15.44 23.79
CA GLU A 36 0.85 -14.92 24.11
C GLU A 36 1.20 -15.40 25.53
N ALA A 37 1.96 -16.50 25.60
CA ALA A 37 2.54 -16.95 26.84
C ALA A 37 3.47 -15.85 27.32
N ALA A 38 3.06 -15.13 28.36
CA ALA A 38 3.88 -14.18 29.08
C ALA A 38 5.11 -14.91 29.65
N GLY A 39 6.16 -15.00 28.85
CA GLY A 39 7.46 -15.49 29.28
C GLY A 39 8.02 -14.52 30.31
N SER A 40 7.99 -14.91 31.57
CA SER A 40 8.69 -14.21 32.64
C SER A 40 10.20 -14.33 32.40
N TYR A 41 10.82 -13.29 31.83
CA TYR A 41 12.27 -13.23 31.75
C TYR A 41 12.84 -13.15 33.18
N PRO A 42 13.74 -14.07 33.59
CA PRO A 42 14.40 -13.94 34.88
C PRO A 42 15.28 -12.70 34.86
N ALA A 43 15.23 -11.92 35.94
CA ALA A 43 16.13 -10.80 36.14
C ALA A 43 17.59 -11.32 36.09
N PRO A 44 18.51 -10.66 35.37
CA PRO A 44 19.91 -11.07 35.34
C PRO A 44 20.51 -10.96 36.75
N THR A 45 20.85 -12.11 37.35
CA THR A 45 21.34 -12.22 38.75
C THR A 45 22.84 -11.93 38.90
N VAL A 46 23.53 -11.53 37.84
CA VAL A 46 24.97 -11.27 37.87
C VAL A 46 25.22 -9.77 37.83
N PRO A 47 25.73 -9.17 38.93
CA PRO A 47 26.24 -7.81 38.89
C PRO A 47 27.39 -7.75 37.89
N LEU A 48 27.28 -6.87 36.89
CA LEU A 48 28.42 -6.58 36.01
C LEU A 48 29.56 -6.02 36.88
N PRO A 49 30.78 -6.59 36.81
CA PRO A 49 31.92 -6.01 37.52
C PRO A 49 32.19 -4.62 36.93
N PHE A 50 31.84 -3.58 37.67
CA PHE A 50 32.14 -2.21 37.29
C PHE A 50 33.59 -1.90 37.67
N THR A 51 34.51 -2.07 36.72
CA THR A 51 35.89 -1.61 36.86
C THR A 51 35.90 -0.08 36.84
N SER A 52 36.07 0.54 38.00
CA SER A 52 36.24 1.99 38.12
C SER A 52 37.62 2.39 37.59
N GLY A 53 37.74 2.67 36.29
CA GLY A 53 38.99 3.11 35.69
C GLY A 53 39.07 3.11 34.17
N GLU A 54 38.12 2.49 33.46
CA GLU A 54 38.12 2.49 32.00
C GLU A 54 37.52 3.81 31.47
N SER A 55 38.37 4.61 30.82
CA SER A 55 37.91 5.75 30.03
C SER A 55 36.93 5.24 28.98
N TYR A 56 35.69 5.76 28.98
CA TYR A 56 34.72 5.38 27.97
C TYR A 56 35.31 5.59 26.57
N PRO A 57 35.21 4.61 25.65
CA PRO A 57 35.57 4.84 24.27
C PRO A 57 34.76 6.03 23.75
N ALA A 58 35.38 6.82 22.87
CA ALA A 58 34.69 7.92 22.21
C ALA A 58 33.34 7.42 21.66
N PRO A 59 32.26 8.20 21.78
CA PRO A 59 30.95 7.78 21.31
C PRO A 59 31.05 7.36 19.84
N SER A 60 30.41 6.23 19.50
CA SER A 60 30.34 5.78 18.13
C SER A 60 29.78 6.90 17.23
N PRO A 61 30.31 7.05 16.01
CA PRO A 61 29.79 8.06 15.09
C PRO A 61 28.29 7.83 14.87
N VAL A 62 27.51 8.90 14.98
CA VAL A 62 26.08 8.88 14.65
C VAL A 62 25.97 8.67 13.15
N LEU A 63 25.67 7.44 12.72
CA LEU A 63 25.36 7.17 11.33
C LEU A 63 24.04 7.87 10.99
N PRO A 64 23.91 8.43 9.77
CA PRO A 64 22.62 8.90 9.31
C PRO A 64 21.62 7.74 9.33
N PRO A 65 20.32 8.02 9.50
CA PRO A 65 19.29 6.99 9.43
C PRO A 65 19.39 6.27 8.07
N TYR A 66 19.55 4.94 8.12
CA TYR A 66 19.56 4.11 6.92
C TYR A 66 18.14 4.07 6.35
N ASN A 67 17.96 4.69 5.18
CA ASN A 67 16.73 4.53 4.40
C ASN A 67 16.92 3.37 3.42
N PRO A 68 16.23 2.22 3.61
CA PRO A 68 16.34 1.09 2.69
C PRO A 68 15.77 1.39 1.30
N TYR A 69 14.97 2.45 1.17
CA TYR A 69 14.30 2.85 -0.06
C TYR A 69 14.72 4.28 -0.45
N PRO A 70 15.77 4.44 -1.28
CA PRO A 70 16.18 5.76 -1.73
C PRO A 70 15.03 6.44 -2.47
N GLU A 71 15.01 7.76 -2.42
CA GLU A 71 13.95 8.54 -3.07
C GLU A 71 13.93 8.29 -4.58
N PRO A 72 12.78 7.94 -5.18
CA PRO A 72 12.73 7.57 -6.59
C PRO A 72 12.78 8.78 -7.52
N GLU A 73 13.43 8.62 -8.68
CA GLU A 73 13.45 9.62 -9.74
C GLU A 73 12.13 9.64 -10.52
N ASP A 74 11.76 10.81 -11.05
CA ASP A 74 10.58 10.94 -11.90
C ASP A 74 10.76 10.18 -13.22
N GLY A 75 9.78 9.35 -13.57
CA GLY A 75 9.83 8.38 -14.66
C GLY A 75 10.69 7.15 -14.38
N GLY A 76 11.24 7.00 -13.17
CA GLY A 76 12.12 5.89 -12.81
C GLY A 76 11.38 4.58 -12.55
N SER A 77 12.09 3.45 -12.69
CA SER A 77 11.60 2.13 -12.28
C SER A 77 12.05 1.79 -10.86
N ILE A 78 11.15 1.22 -10.06
CA ILE A 78 11.40 0.78 -8.69
C ILE A 78 11.02 -0.69 -8.51
N GLU A 79 11.66 -1.34 -7.55
CA GLU A 79 11.29 -2.68 -7.10
C GLU A 79 9.90 -2.70 -6.46
N TRP A 80 9.20 -3.82 -6.58
CA TRP A 80 7.85 -3.99 -6.03
C TRP A 80 7.77 -3.65 -4.54
N ALA A 81 8.73 -4.11 -3.73
CA ALA A 81 8.75 -3.84 -2.29
C ALA A 81 8.85 -2.33 -1.97
N HIS A 82 9.52 -1.56 -2.82
CA HIS A 82 9.56 -0.10 -2.70
C HIS A 82 8.21 0.51 -3.08
N ALA A 83 7.55 0.02 -4.13
CA ALA A 83 6.19 0.43 -4.48
C ALA A 83 5.19 0.17 -3.35
N GLU A 84 5.24 -1.00 -2.71
CA GLU A 84 4.43 -1.32 -1.53
C GLU A 84 4.67 -0.33 -0.39
N TYR A 85 5.94 -0.03 -0.12
CA TYR A 85 6.31 0.97 0.88
C TYR A 85 5.69 2.34 0.56
N LEU A 86 5.76 2.80 -0.70
CA LEU A 86 5.18 4.07 -1.13
C LEU A 86 3.65 4.09 -0.94
N ILE A 87 2.96 3.03 -1.35
CA ILE A 87 1.50 2.91 -1.23
C ILE A 87 1.09 2.88 0.24
N LEU A 88 1.68 2.00 1.06
CA LEU A 88 1.30 1.82 2.47
C LEU A 88 1.58 3.04 3.35
N ASN A 89 2.44 3.95 2.92
CA ASN A 89 2.72 5.22 3.60
C ASN A 89 1.91 6.40 3.04
N GLY A 90 0.91 6.16 2.17
CA GLY A 90 0.04 7.22 1.63
C GLY A 90 0.74 8.19 0.68
N MET A 91 1.87 7.80 0.10
CA MET A 91 2.66 8.66 -0.79
C MET A 91 2.17 8.64 -2.24
N VAL A 92 1.13 7.87 -2.55
CA VAL A 92 0.61 7.66 -3.91
C VAL A 92 -0.78 8.24 -4.04
N LYS A 93 -1.00 9.07 -5.07
CA LYS A 93 -2.32 9.66 -5.39
C LYS A 93 -3.08 8.92 -6.49
N GLN A 94 -2.38 8.18 -7.36
CA GLN A 94 -2.99 7.43 -8.45
C GLN A 94 -2.18 6.19 -8.79
N VAL A 95 -2.87 5.10 -9.13
CA VAL A 95 -2.32 3.84 -9.61
C VAL A 95 -2.99 3.45 -10.91
N THR A 96 -2.19 3.08 -11.90
CA THR A 96 -2.65 2.48 -13.16
C THR A 96 -1.95 1.14 -13.37
N GLN A 97 -2.71 0.06 -13.60
CA GLN A 97 -2.20 -1.27 -13.90
C GLN A 97 -2.48 -1.62 -15.38
N LEU A 98 -1.51 -2.23 -16.05
CA LEU A 98 -1.65 -2.80 -17.38
C LEU A 98 -1.83 -4.32 -17.33
N HIS A 99 -2.40 -4.90 -18.38
CA HIS A 99 -2.46 -6.36 -18.57
C HIS A 99 -1.09 -7.06 -18.54
N SER A 100 0.01 -6.31 -18.71
CA SER A 100 1.40 -6.78 -18.64
C SER A 100 1.95 -6.90 -17.22
N LEU A 101 1.14 -6.64 -16.18
CA LEU A 101 1.56 -6.48 -14.78
C LEU A 101 2.37 -5.19 -14.52
N GLU A 102 2.55 -4.35 -15.54
CA GLU A 102 3.17 -3.05 -15.34
C GLU A 102 2.25 -2.14 -14.55
N VAL A 103 2.81 -1.52 -13.51
CA VAL A 103 2.10 -0.59 -12.64
C VAL A 103 2.79 0.76 -12.72
N THR A 104 2.01 1.79 -13.04
CA THR A 104 2.43 3.18 -12.96
C THR A 104 1.81 3.81 -11.71
N LEU A 105 2.66 4.37 -10.85
CA LEU A 105 2.26 5.11 -9.66
C LEU A 105 2.49 6.60 -9.90
N VAL A 106 1.49 7.43 -9.64
CA VAL A 106 1.68 8.87 -9.53
C VAL A 106 1.74 9.22 -8.05
N LEU A 107 2.86 9.78 -7.61
CA LEU A 107 3.12 10.16 -6.23
C LEU A 107 2.41 11.47 -5.86
N SER A 108 2.22 11.70 -4.57
CA SER A 108 1.53 12.88 -4.03
C SER A 108 2.22 14.20 -4.39
N ASP A 109 3.54 14.17 -4.62
CA ASP A 109 4.32 15.33 -5.08
C ASP A 109 4.29 15.55 -6.61
N GLY A 110 3.64 14.66 -7.35
CA GLY A 110 3.50 14.76 -8.80
C GLY A 110 4.44 13.90 -9.62
N ARG A 111 5.47 13.28 -9.02
CA ARG A 111 6.34 12.34 -9.74
C ARG A 111 5.58 11.11 -10.18
N THR A 112 6.06 10.48 -11.24
CA THR A 112 5.58 9.21 -11.76
C THR A 112 6.68 8.17 -11.59
N VAL A 113 6.35 6.97 -11.14
CA VAL A 113 7.29 5.86 -11.05
C VAL A 113 6.65 4.59 -11.59
N HIS A 114 7.48 3.67 -12.05
CA HIS A 114 7.06 2.42 -12.68
C HIS A 114 7.52 1.22 -11.87
N THR A 115 6.72 0.16 -11.84
CA THR A 115 7.11 -1.13 -11.27
C THR A 115 6.37 -2.26 -11.98
N VAL A 116 6.66 -3.50 -11.60
CA VAL A 116 5.98 -4.69 -12.11
C VAL A 116 5.41 -5.44 -10.91
N GLU A 117 4.10 -5.72 -10.92
CA GLU A 117 3.48 -6.50 -9.84
C GLU A 117 3.85 -7.99 -9.94
N PRO A 118 4.00 -8.69 -8.80
CA PRO A 118 4.38 -10.09 -8.80
C PRO A 118 3.24 -11.02 -9.25
N VAL A 119 1.99 -10.59 -9.04
CA VAL A 119 0.76 -11.34 -9.33
C VAL A 119 -0.33 -10.35 -9.72
N ILE A 120 -1.24 -10.76 -10.59
CA ILE A 120 -2.42 -9.98 -10.99
C ILE A 120 -3.16 -9.46 -9.76
N ASP A 121 -3.50 -8.16 -9.82
CA ASP A 121 -4.30 -7.41 -8.84
C ASP A 121 -3.62 -7.22 -7.48
N GLU A 122 -2.32 -7.54 -7.35
CA GLU A 122 -1.61 -7.37 -6.09
C GLU A 122 -1.57 -5.88 -5.67
N VAL A 123 -1.45 -4.95 -6.64
CA VAL A 123 -1.48 -3.52 -6.34
C VAL A 123 -2.78 -3.08 -5.65
N PHE A 124 -3.92 -3.65 -6.05
CA PHE A 124 -5.19 -3.31 -5.44
C PHE A 124 -5.33 -3.91 -4.04
N ARG A 125 -4.77 -5.11 -3.79
CA ARG A 125 -4.70 -5.69 -2.45
C ARG A 125 -3.84 -4.86 -1.49
N VAL A 126 -2.72 -4.30 -1.98
CA VAL A 126 -1.88 -3.39 -1.19
C VAL A 126 -2.66 -2.12 -0.86
N ILE A 127 -3.36 -1.52 -1.82
CA ILE A 127 -4.21 -0.35 -1.59
C ILE A 127 -5.31 -0.64 -0.57
N ASP A 128 -5.98 -1.79 -0.66
CA ASP A 128 -7.05 -2.13 0.28
C ASP A 128 -6.49 -2.34 1.72
N ARG A 129 -5.27 -2.87 1.85
CA ARG A 129 -4.54 -2.98 3.13
C ARG A 129 -4.05 -1.63 3.68
N CYS A 130 -3.79 -0.65 2.82
CA CYS A 130 -3.38 0.70 3.21
C CYS A 130 -4.47 1.45 4.01
N GLY A 131 -5.75 1.12 3.78
CA GLY A 131 -6.88 1.67 4.54
C GLY A 131 -7.01 3.19 4.38
N ASP A 132 -7.16 3.89 5.52
CA ASP A 132 -7.51 5.32 5.56
C ASP A 132 -6.48 6.21 4.84
N LEU A 133 -5.20 5.83 4.84
CA LEU A 133 -4.13 6.57 4.16
C LEU A 133 -4.29 6.62 2.65
N CYS A 134 -5.01 5.64 2.07
CA CYS A 134 -5.23 5.52 0.63
C CYS A 134 -6.67 5.88 0.22
N ILE A 135 -7.46 6.51 1.11
CA ILE A 135 -8.78 7.01 0.74
C ILE A 135 -8.64 8.03 -0.38
N GLY A 136 -9.40 7.83 -1.47
CA GLY A 136 -9.41 8.74 -2.61
C GLY A 136 -8.26 8.54 -3.60
N ILE A 137 -7.43 7.50 -3.43
CA ILE A 137 -6.45 7.12 -4.45
C ILE A 137 -7.14 6.79 -5.77
N GLY A 138 -6.69 7.40 -6.86
CA GLY A 138 -7.19 7.08 -8.20
C GLY A 138 -6.77 5.68 -8.61
N ARG A 139 -7.71 4.86 -9.13
CA ARG A 139 -7.44 3.50 -9.61
C ARG A 139 -7.78 3.44 -11.11
N GLY A 140 -6.87 2.92 -11.93
CA GLY A 140 -7.06 2.74 -13.36
C GLY A 140 -6.51 1.41 -13.85
N THR A 141 -7.14 0.87 -14.88
CA THR A 141 -6.70 -0.33 -15.60
C THR A 141 -6.69 -0.04 -17.09
N GLN A 142 -5.71 -0.55 -17.84
CA GLN A 142 -5.64 -0.44 -19.30
C GLN A 142 -5.31 -1.77 -19.97
#